data_AF-A0A6U8L9B7-F1
#
_entry.id   AF-A0A6U8L9B7-F1
#
_cell.length_a   1.000
_cell.length_b   1.000
_cell.length_c   1.000
_cell.angle_alpha   90.00
_cell.angle_beta   90.00
_cell.angle_gamma   90.00
#
_symmetry.space_group_name_H-M   'P 1'
#
loop_
_entity.id
_entity.type
_entity.pdbx_description
1 polymer ?
#
loop_
_entity_poly.entity_id
_entity_poly.type
_entity_poly.pdbx_seq_one_letter_code
_entity_poly.pdbx_strand_id
1 'polypeptide(L)'
;MPLGLMLIVPALLTPQPASRSRRAVTSTAATALAASLLRPHPAAAAEETEASLLGEIREIRKQLDLSPINALLEEEQWDKVRSIWKVPPVNYAWEQSQNKKNPLRKLADLRDDVELFEVADEVAAALQLADQYCYSNTFIYTQPGNGKVKIKEPKQQVALAVQKIDMFLR
;
A
#
# COMPACT_ATOMS: atom_id res chain seq x y z
N MET A 1 28.46 46.97 -31.56
CA MET A 1 29.49 48.04 -31.53
C MET A 1 28.84 49.27 -30.93
N PRO A 2 29.41 49.91 -29.89
CA PRO A 2 30.62 49.53 -29.12
C PRO A 2 30.45 48.20 -28.34
N LEU A 3 31.40 47.56 -27.63
CA LEU A 3 32.77 47.84 -27.12
C LEU A 3 32.91 48.37 -25.67
N GLY A 4 33.82 47.75 -24.89
CA GLY A 4 34.06 47.95 -23.44
C GLY A 4 33.73 46.69 -22.61
N LEU A 5 34.59 45.69 -22.33
CA LEU A 5 36.05 45.51 -22.24
C LEU A 5 36.65 45.72 -20.82
N MET A 6 37.27 44.65 -20.27
CA MET A 6 38.35 44.64 -19.24
C MET A 6 38.00 44.98 -17.75
N LEU A 7 38.70 44.50 -16.69
CA LEU A 7 39.91 43.66 -16.49
C LEU A 7 39.86 42.86 -15.14
N ILE A 8 40.64 41.76 -15.05
CA ILE A 8 41.39 41.19 -13.88
C ILE A 8 40.67 40.71 -12.59
N VAL A 9 41.10 39.53 -12.11
CA VAL A 9 40.87 38.96 -10.76
C VAL A 9 42.18 38.28 -10.31
N PRO A 10 42.78 38.67 -9.15
CA PRO A 10 42.79 37.83 -7.93
C PRO A 10 42.72 38.72 -6.64
N ALA A 11 43.13 38.40 -5.39
CA ALA A 11 43.94 37.30 -4.84
C ALA A 11 43.83 37.10 -3.30
N LEU A 12 44.22 35.88 -2.86
CA LEU A 12 45.12 35.56 -1.72
C LEU A 12 44.74 35.73 -0.21
N LEU A 13 44.87 34.58 0.47
CA LEU A 13 45.62 34.32 1.72
C LEU A 13 44.97 34.52 3.11
N THR A 14 45.14 33.49 3.95
CA THR A 14 44.86 33.44 5.38
C THR A 14 45.94 34.15 6.21
N PRO A 15 45.70 34.40 7.51
CA PRO A 15 46.50 33.63 8.47
C PRO A 15 45.76 33.19 9.76
N GLN A 16 46.17 32.04 10.30
CA GLN A 16 46.01 31.70 11.71
C GLN A 16 47.32 32.09 12.44
N PRO A 17 47.25 32.62 13.68
CA PRO A 17 47.51 31.81 14.87
C PRO A 17 46.48 32.14 15.99
N ALA A 18 46.59 31.83 17.29
CA ALA A 18 47.70 31.28 18.08
C ALA A 18 47.25 30.42 19.29
N SER A 19 48.24 29.80 19.91
CA SER A 19 48.20 29.00 21.14
C SER A 19 47.92 29.79 22.44
N ARG A 20 47.20 29.17 23.40
CA ARG A 20 47.75 29.00 24.77
C ARG A 20 47.10 27.86 25.56
N SER A 21 47.95 27.02 26.17
CA SER A 21 47.57 25.88 27.02
C SER A 21 47.45 26.28 28.50
N ARG A 22 46.56 25.61 29.24
CA ARG A 22 46.67 25.38 30.70
C ARG A 22 46.24 23.96 31.04
N ARG A 23 46.94 23.31 31.98
CA ARG A 23 46.66 21.95 32.46
C ARG A 23 45.48 21.94 33.43
N ALA A 24 44.73 20.83 33.43
CA ALA A 24 44.13 20.26 34.64
C ALA A 24 44.19 18.73 34.52
N VAL A 25 44.64 18.03 35.57
CA VAL A 25 44.70 16.55 35.62
C VAL A 25 44.17 16.08 36.96
N THR A 26 43.05 15.36 36.90
CA THR A 26 42.46 14.44 37.89
C THR A 26 41.57 13.51 37.06
N SER A 27 41.71 12.18 37.11
CA SER A 27 41.16 11.31 38.16
C SER A 27 39.65 11.57 38.39
N THR A 28 38.74 10.59 38.35
CA THR A 28 38.90 9.18 38.76
C THR A 28 37.96 8.23 37.99
N ALA A 29 38.30 6.95 37.94
CA ALA A 29 37.53 5.75 37.57
C ALA A 29 36.10 5.86 36.96
N ALA A 30 35.92 5.20 35.81
CA ALA A 30 34.64 4.60 35.40
C ALA A 30 34.89 3.16 34.94
N THR A 31 34.30 2.18 35.62
CA THR A 31 34.38 0.75 35.26
C THR A 31 33.47 0.46 34.07
N ALA A 32 34.06 0.17 32.90
CA ALA A 32 33.34 -0.14 31.67
C ALA A 32 32.66 -1.52 31.74
N LEU A 33 31.44 -1.58 32.26
CA LEU A 33 30.62 -2.79 32.30
C LEU A 33 30.11 -3.19 30.90
N ALA A 34 30.32 -4.46 30.56
CA ALA A 34 29.47 -5.27 29.68
C ALA A 34 29.09 -4.70 28.28
N ALA A 35 30.06 -4.27 27.48
CA ALA A 35 29.86 -3.97 26.05
C ALA A 35 29.68 -5.24 25.19
N SER A 36 28.65 -6.07 25.45
CA SER A 36 28.43 -7.34 24.71
C SER A 36 27.00 -7.92 24.74
N LEU A 37 25.94 -7.10 24.66
CA LEU A 37 24.56 -7.61 24.50
C LEU A 37 23.68 -6.95 23.43
N LEU A 38 24.14 -5.89 22.74
CA LEU A 38 23.49 -5.45 21.50
C LEU A 38 24.01 -6.26 20.30
N ARG A 39 23.62 -7.53 20.24
CA ARG A 39 23.48 -8.19 18.93
C ARG A 39 22.20 -7.64 18.31
N PRO A 40 22.24 -6.97 17.14
CA PRO A 40 21.02 -6.80 16.36
C PRO A 40 20.51 -8.21 16.05
N HIS A 41 19.33 -8.55 16.56
CA HIS A 41 18.64 -9.73 16.03
C HIS A 41 18.37 -9.44 14.55
N PRO A 42 18.64 -10.39 13.64
CA PRO A 42 17.97 -10.33 12.35
C PRO A 42 16.46 -10.37 12.68
N ALA A 43 15.76 -9.28 12.35
CA ALA A 43 14.31 -9.34 12.29
C ALA A 43 14.01 -10.37 11.19
N ALA A 44 13.65 -11.59 11.59
CA ALA A 44 13.19 -12.60 10.67
C ALA A 44 11.92 -12.02 10.02
N ALA A 45 12.05 -11.55 8.78
CA ALA A 45 10.91 -11.47 7.89
C ALA A 45 10.38 -12.91 7.82
N ALA A 46 9.22 -13.14 8.43
CA ALA A 46 8.59 -14.44 8.38
C ALA A 46 8.37 -14.77 6.90
N GLU A 47 8.89 -15.90 6.43
CA GLU A 47 8.57 -16.38 5.10
C GLU A 47 7.05 -16.51 5.02
N GLU A 48 6.46 -15.89 3.99
CA GLU A 48 5.01 -15.81 3.84
C GLU A 48 4.48 -17.17 3.40
N THR A 49 4.35 -18.07 4.38
CA THR A 49 3.85 -19.43 4.17
C THR A 49 2.48 -19.39 3.51
N GLU A 50 2.20 -20.38 2.66
CA GLU A 50 0.90 -20.58 2.01
C GLU A 50 -0.27 -20.50 3.02
N ALA A 51 -0.09 -21.06 4.22
CA ALA A 51 -1.09 -20.99 5.29
C ALA A 51 -1.38 -19.55 5.78
N SER A 52 -0.38 -18.66 5.78
CA SER A 52 -0.56 -17.23 6.10
C SER A 52 -1.32 -16.52 4.98
N LEU A 53 -0.93 -16.73 3.73
CA LEU A 53 -1.57 -16.13 2.55
C LEU A 53 -3.04 -16.57 2.43
N LEU A 54 -3.32 -17.87 2.61
CA LEU A 54 -4.68 -18.40 2.68
C LEU A 54 -5.48 -17.83 3.87
N GLY A 55 -4.82 -17.48 4.98
CA GLY A 55 -5.44 -16.76 6.09
C GLY A 55 -5.88 -15.35 5.71
N GLU A 56 -5.01 -14.58 5.06
CA GLU A 56 -5.32 -13.23 4.55
C GLU A 56 -6.44 -13.27 3.49
N ILE A 57 -6.39 -14.22 2.55
CA ILE A 57 -7.42 -14.40 1.51
C ILE A 57 -8.78 -14.75 2.14
N ARG A 58 -8.81 -15.56 3.21
CA ARG A 58 -10.04 -15.85 3.97
C ARG A 58 -10.61 -14.61 4.66
N GLU A 59 -9.77 -13.70 5.16
CA GLU A 59 -10.24 -12.44 5.75
C GLU A 59 -10.76 -11.46 4.68
N ILE A 60 -10.08 -11.34 3.52
CA ILE A 60 -10.58 -10.60 2.36
C ILE A 60 -11.95 -11.14 1.93
N ARG A 61 -12.08 -12.47 1.82
CA ARG A 61 -13.32 -13.16 1.45
C ARG A 61 -14.47 -12.93 2.43
N LYS A 62 -14.15 -12.79 3.72
CA LYS A 62 -15.08 -12.51 4.82
C LYS A 62 -15.53 -11.05 4.85
N GLN A 63 -14.67 -10.11 4.46
CA GLN A 63 -15.06 -8.70 4.34
C GLN A 63 -15.83 -8.39 3.04
N LEU A 64 -15.63 -9.21 2.00
CA LEU A 64 -16.49 -9.27 0.82
C LEU A 64 -17.72 -10.16 1.01
N ASP A 65 -18.38 -10.11 2.18
CA ASP A 65 -19.69 -10.74 2.36
C ASP A 65 -20.75 -10.01 1.53
N LEU A 66 -21.45 -10.77 0.70
CA LEU A 66 -22.48 -10.27 -0.19
C LEU A 66 -23.69 -9.74 0.57
N SER A 67 -24.00 -10.26 1.76
CA SER A 67 -25.19 -9.85 2.53
C SER A 67 -25.16 -8.35 2.94
N PRO A 68 -24.16 -7.87 3.71
CA PRO A 68 -24.08 -6.45 4.09
C PRO A 68 -23.81 -5.54 2.88
N ILE A 69 -23.00 -5.97 1.90
CA ILE A 69 -22.74 -5.18 0.68
C ILE A 69 -24.02 -5.00 -0.14
N ASN A 70 -24.86 -6.04 -0.26
CA ASN A 70 -26.13 -5.95 -0.96
C ASN A 70 -27.11 -4.99 -0.28
N ALA A 71 -27.16 -4.95 1.05
CA ALA A 71 -28.00 -4.03 1.80
C ALA A 71 -27.53 -2.57 1.64
N LEU A 72 -26.23 -2.31 1.79
CA LEU A 72 -25.65 -0.97 1.60
C LEU A 72 -25.87 -0.42 0.16
N LEU A 73 -25.90 -1.31 -0.85
CA LEU A 73 -26.23 -0.96 -2.24
C LEU A 73 -27.73 -0.75 -2.50
N GLU A 74 -28.61 -1.23 -1.63
CA GLU A 74 -30.07 -0.97 -1.67
C GLU A 74 -30.45 0.28 -0.86
N GLU A 75 -29.71 0.59 0.21
CA GLU A 75 -29.83 1.83 0.99
C GLU A 75 -29.14 3.05 0.32
N GLU A 76 -28.63 2.88 -0.91
CA GLU A 76 -27.88 3.88 -1.70
C GLU A 76 -26.60 4.43 -1.01
N GLN A 77 -25.98 3.67 -0.12
CA GLN A 77 -24.86 4.13 0.72
C GLN A 77 -23.50 3.94 0.02
N TRP A 78 -23.37 4.46 -1.20
CA TRP A 78 -22.24 4.24 -2.11
C TRP A 78 -20.88 4.40 -1.43
N ASP A 79 -20.65 5.50 -0.71
CA ASP A 79 -19.35 5.77 -0.10
C ASP A 79 -19.04 4.87 1.12
N LYS A 80 -20.04 4.26 1.78
CA LYS A 80 -19.78 3.19 2.77
C LYS A 80 -19.29 1.93 2.08
N VAL A 81 -19.91 1.54 0.96
CA VAL A 81 -19.47 0.38 0.16
C VAL A 81 -18.04 0.60 -0.34
N ARG A 82 -17.74 1.78 -0.89
CA ARG A 82 -16.40 2.15 -1.35
C ARG A 82 -15.36 2.22 -0.23
N SER A 83 -15.78 2.49 1.01
CA SER A 83 -14.91 2.44 2.18
C SER A 83 -14.46 1.01 2.52
N ILE A 84 -15.29 -0.02 2.26
CA ILE A 84 -14.90 -1.43 2.44
C ILE A 84 -13.72 -1.76 1.51
N TRP A 85 -13.82 -1.37 0.23
CA TRP A 85 -12.82 -1.73 -0.78
C TRP A 85 -11.46 -1.02 -0.61
N LYS A 86 -11.45 0.19 -0.03
CA LYS A 86 -10.24 1.01 0.12
C LYS A 86 -9.49 0.78 1.42
N VAL A 87 -10.07 0.00 2.33
CA VAL A 87 -9.46 -0.37 3.62
C VAL A 87 -8.76 -1.75 3.50
N PRO A 88 -7.58 -1.94 4.12
CA PRO A 88 -6.94 -3.25 4.20
C PRO A 88 -7.79 -4.27 4.99
N PRO A 89 -7.79 -5.57 4.61
CA PRO A 89 -6.96 -6.18 3.57
C PRO A 89 -7.59 -6.14 2.16
N VAL A 90 -8.87 -5.80 2.00
CA VAL A 90 -9.57 -5.84 0.69
C VAL A 90 -8.86 -4.97 -0.36
N ASN A 91 -8.34 -3.81 0.06
CA ASN A 91 -7.54 -2.93 -0.79
C ASN A 91 -6.34 -3.65 -1.45
N TYR A 92 -5.74 -4.64 -0.79
CA TYR A 92 -4.59 -5.37 -1.35
C TYR A 92 -4.97 -6.33 -2.49
N ALA A 93 -6.24 -6.76 -2.60
CA ALA A 93 -6.74 -7.51 -3.75
C ALA A 93 -7.20 -6.60 -4.90
N TRP A 94 -7.47 -5.31 -4.61
CA TRP A 94 -7.94 -4.29 -5.56
C TRP A 94 -6.78 -3.50 -6.22
N GLU A 95 -5.70 -3.27 -5.47
CA GLU A 95 -4.56 -2.42 -5.82
C GLU A 95 -3.53 -3.15 -6.70
N GLN A 96 -3.62 -2.95 -8.02
CA GLN A 96 -2.72 -3.55 -9.00
C GLN A 96 -1.28 -3.00 -8.95
N SER A 97 -1.02 -1.83 -8.33
CA SER A 97 0.35 -1.28 -8.25
C SER A 97 1.23 -1.93 -7.17
N GLN A 98 0.63 -2.69 -6.23
CA GLN A 98 1.30 -3.21 -5.04
C GLN A 98 1.43 -4.75 -5.06
N ASN A 99 1.91 -5.37 -6.15
CA ASN A 99 2.08 -6.84 -6.24
C ASN A 99 2.69 -7.47 -4.97
N LYS A 100 3.72 -6.84 -4.38
CA LYS A 100 4.40 -7.28 -3.14
C LYS A 100 3.53 -7.21 -1.86
N LYS A 101 2.25 -6.85 -1.96
CA LYS A 101 1.25 -6.87 -0.87
C LYS A 101 -0.03 -7.62 -1.22
N ASN A 102 -0.29 -7.92 -2.49
CA ASN A 102 -1.51 -8.63 -2.89
C ASN A 102 -1.36 -10.13 -2.56
N PRO A 103 -2.12 -10.70 -1.60
CA PRO A 103 -1.93 -12.08 -1.17
C PRO A 103 -2.37 -13.10 -2.23
N LEU A 104 -3.26 -12.72 -3.17
CA LEU A 104 -3.67 -13.57 -4.29
C LEU A 104 -2.49 -13.76 -5.26
N ARG A 105 -1.82 -12.67 -5.65
CA ARG A 105 -0.63 -12.71 -6.51
C ARG A 105 0.55 -13.41 -5.82
N LYS A 106 0.78 -13.17 -4.53
CA LYS A 106 1.79 -13.90 -3.75
C LYS A 106 1.54 -15.40 -3.68
N LEU A 107 0.28 -15.83 -3.60
CA LEU A 107 -0.08 -17.25 -3.61
C LEU A 107 0.12 -17.87 -5.00
N ALA A 108 -0.07 -17.10 -6.07
CA ALA A 108 0.28 -17.50 -7.44
C ALA A 108 1.81 -17.58 -7.63
N ASP A 109 2.58 -16.59 -7.16
CA ASP A 109 4.06 -16.60 -7.11
C ASP A 109 4.58 -17.87 -6.40
N LEU A 110 3.99 -18.21 -5.24
CA LEU A 110 4.39 -19.35 -4.41
C LEU A 110 4.04 -20.71 -5.04
N ARG A 111 2.97 -20.78 -5.84
CA ARG A 111 2.51 -22.00 -6.52
C ARG A 111 3.08 -22.18 -7.94
N ASP A 112 3.78 -21.17 -8.48
CA ASP A 112 4.24 -21.09 -9.87
C ASP A 112 3.09 -21.26 -10.90
N ASP A 113 1.92 -20.71 -10.55
CA ASP A 113 0.65 -20.94 -11.26
C ASP A 113 0.18 -19.68 -12.01
N VAL A 114 0.26 -19.74 -13.34
CA VAL A 114 -0.12 -18.63 -14.24
C VAL A 114 -1.63 -18.39 -14.25
N GLU A 115 -2.47 -19.43 -14.11
CA GLU A 115 -3.93 -19.26 -14.07
C GLU A 115 -4.34 -18.47 -12.81
N LEU A 116 -3.67 -18.70 -11.68
CA LEU A 116 -3.91 -17.92 -10.46
C LEU A 116 -3.51 -16.44 -10.56
N PHE A 117 -2.56 -16.07 -11.45
CA PHE A 117 -2.30 -14.66 -11.75
C PHE A 117 -3.43 -14.01 -12.55
N GLU A 118 -3.97 -14.71 -13.56
CA GLU A 118 -5.11 -14.21 -14.34
C GLU A 118 -6.35 -14.05 -13.45
N VAL A 119 -6.65 -15.04 -12.60
CA VAL A 119 -7.74 -14.98 -11.61
C VAL A 119 -7.54 -13.84 -10.60
N ALA A 120 -6.31 -13.55 -10.18
CA ALA A 120 -6.02 -12.41 -9.30
C ALA A 120 -6.30 -11.05 -9.96
N ASP A 121 -6.01 -10.91 -11.27
CA ASP A 121 -6.30 -9.68 -12.01
C ASP A 121 -7.78 -9.54 -12.38
N GLU A 122 -8.51 -10.65 -12.60
CA GLU A 122 -9.97 -10.63 -12.70
C GLU A 122 -10.64 -10.16 -11.39
N VAL A 123 -10.13 -10.59 -10.22
CA VAL A 123 -10.60 -10.11 -8.91
C VAL A 123 -10.37 -8.60 -8.78
N ALA A 124 -9.18 -8.12 -9.12
CA ALA A 124 -8.85 -6.71 -9.07
C ALA A 124 -9.75 -5.88 -10.01
N ALA A 125 -9.90 -6.31 -11.26
CA ALA A 125 -10.74 -5.65 -12.26
C ALA A 125 -12.22 -5.61 -11.84
N ALA A 126 -12.76 -6.69 -11.28
CA ALA A 126 -14.14 -6.74 -10.80
C ALA A 126 -14.36 -5.75 -9.63
N LEU A 127 -13.47 -5.73 -8.64
CA LEU A 127 -13.57 -4.78 -7.52
C LEU A 127 -13.37 -3.31 -7.98
N GLN A 128 -12.53 -3.06 -8.98
CA GLN A 128 -12.37 -1.74 -9.58
C GLN A 128 -13.63 -1.28 -10.34
N LEU A 129 -14.27 -2.17 -11.11
CA LEU A 129 -15.56 -1.89 -11.76
C LEU A 129 -16.67 -1.63 -10.73
N ALA A 130 -16.64 -2.32 -9.58
CA ALA A 130 -17.56 -2.05 -8.48
C ALA A 130 -17.36 -0.65 -7.87
N ASP A 131 -16.11 -0.20 -7.63
CA ASP A 131 -15.85 1.20 -7.20
C ASP A 131 -16.32 2.20 -8.26
N GLN A 132 -16.08 1.92 -9.55
CA GLN A 132 -16.49 2.80 -10.63
C GLN A 132 -18.03 2.93 -10.72
N TYR A 133 -18.80 1.87 -10.55
CA TYR A 133 -20.28 1.97 -10.51
C TYR A 133 -20.77 2.75 -9.29
N CYS A 134 -20.24 2.48 -8.10
CA CYS A 134 -20.62 3.22 -6.89
C CYS A 134 -20.23 4.71 -6.97
N TYR A 135 -19.02 5.00 -7.46
CA TYR A 135 -18.56 6.38 -7.70
C TYR A 135 -19.48 7.09 -8.70
N SER A 136 -19.85 6.44 -9.80
CA SER A 136 -20.80 7.01 -10.76
C SER A 136 -22.17 7.29 -10.12
N ASN A 137 -22.69 6.38 -9.29
CA ASN A 137 -23.97 6.59 -8.61
C ASN A 137 -23.96 7.85 -7.71
N THR A 138 -22.86 8.13 -7.00
CA THR A 138 -22.71 9.34 -6.15
C THR A 138 -22.99 10.65 -6.90
N PHE A 139 -22.70 10.74 -8.20
CA PHE A 139 -22.89 11.99 -8.97
C PHE A 139 -24.20 12.06 -9.77
N ILE A 140 -24.98 10.98 -9.87
CA ILE A 140 -26.22 10.97 -10.69
C ILE A 140 -27.17 12.12 -10.30
N TYR A 141 -27.30 12.39 -9.00
CA TYR A 141 -28.14 13.46 -8.46
C TYR A 141 -27.63 14.89 -8.69
N THR A 142 -26.44 15.04 -9.28
CA THR A 142 -25.78 16.34 -9.54
C THR A 142 -25.52 16.63 -11.01
N GLN A 143 -25.72 15.66 -11.90
CA GLN A 143 -25.42 15.78 -13.33
C GLN A 143 -26.68 16.08 -14.16
N PRO A 144 -26.61 16.95 -15.18
CA PRO A 144 -27.75 17.25 -16.04
C PRO A 144 -28.05 16.08 -16.98
N GLY A 145 -29.03 15.25 -16.61
CA GLY A 145 -29.53 14.16 -17.46
C GLY A 145 -30.37 13.15 -16.68
N ASN A 146 -31.04 12.23 -17.39
CA ASN A 146 -31.85 11.18 -16.76
C ASN A 146 -30.99 9.96 -16.35
N GLY A 147 -29.98 10.19 -15.50
CA GLY A 147 -29.10 9.14 -14.99
C GLY A 147 -29.88 8.06 -14.23
N LYS A 148 -29.55 6.79 -14.47
CA LYS A 148 -30.17 5.64 -13.78
C LYS A 148 -29.17 5.05 -12.79
N VAL A 149 -29.58 4.94 -11.52
CA VAL A 149 -28.80 4.33 -10.44
C VAL A 149 -28.50 2.87 -10.77
N LYS A 150 -27.22 2.49 -10.73
CA LYS A 150 -26.74 1.15 -11.07
C LYS A 150 -26.59 0.32 -9.81
N ILE A 151 -27.62 -0.46 -9.48
CA ILE A 151 -27.65 -1.33 -8.29
C ILE A 151 -27.26 -2.78 -8.65
N LYS A 152 -27.58 -3.25 -9.87
CA LYS A 152 -27.36 -4.66 -10.25
C LYS A 152 -25.91 -4.92 -10.63
N GLU A 153 -25.31 -3.98 -11.33
CA GLU A 153 -23.97 -4.04 -11.88
C GLU A 153 -22.88 -4.15 -10.79
N PRO A 154 -22.83 -3.30 -9.74
CA PRO A 154 -21.85 -3.49 -8.66
C PRO A 154 -22.07 -4.80 -7.89
N LYS A 155 -23.32 -5.24 -7.69
CA LYS A 155 -23.63 -6.53 -7.06
C LYS A 155 -23.07 -7.72 -7.85
N GLN A 156 -23.22 -7.70 -9.18
CA GLN A 156 -22.66 -8.71 -10.06
C GLN A 156 -21.13 -8.73 -10.03
N GLN A 157 -20.47 -7.57 -10.00
CA GLN A 157 -19.01 -7.48 -9.92
C GLN A 157 -18.46 -8.00 -8.58
N VAL A 158 -19.07 -7.65 -7.45
CA VAL A 158 -18.66 -8.18 -6.14
C VAL A 158 -18.90 -9.70 -6.05
N ALA A 159 -20.02 -10.20 -6.59
CA ALA A 159 -20.27 -11.64 -6.67
C ALA A 159 -19.25 -12.39 -7.53
N LEU A 160 -18.79 -11.79 -8.64
CA LEU A 160 -17.73 -12.37 -9.48
C LEU A 160 -16.37 -12.36 -8.77
N ALA A 161 -16.00 -11.25 -8.12
CA ALA A 161 -14.79 -11.18 -7.29
C ALA A 161 -14.80 -12.25 -6.18
N VAL A 162 -15.94 -12.42 -5.51
CA VAL A 162 -16.17 -13.48 -4.52
C VAL A 162 -15.99 -14.88 -5.12
N GLN A 163 -16.60 -15.17 -6.27
CA GLN A 163 -16.50 -16.46 -6.95
C GLN A 163 -15.05 -16.81 -7.33
N LYS A 164 -14.28 -15.80 -7.77
CA LYS A 164 -12.87 -15.94 -8.15
C LYS A 164 -11.96 -16.10 -6.92
N ILE A 165 -12.21 -15.37 -5.83
CA ILE A 165 -11.53 -15.59 -4.54
C ILE A 165 -11.80 -17.02 -4.00
N ASP A 166 -13.04 -17.52 -4.16
CA ASP A 166 -13.43 -18.89 -3.82
C ASP A 166 -12.79 -19.97 -4.72
N MET A 167 -11.91 -19.61 -5.67
CA MET A 167 -11.02 -20.56 -6.38
C MET A 167 -9.68 -20.76 -5.64
N PHE A 168 -9.12 -19.72 -5.03
CA PHE A 168 -7.86 -19.81 -4.25
C PHE A 168 -8.03 -20.59 -2.94
N LEU A 169 -9.27 -20.72 -2.44
CA LEU A 169 -9.60 -21.28 -1.13
C LEU A 169 -10.02 -22.77 -1.15
N ARG A 170 -9.89 -23.42 -2.31
CA ARG A 170 -10.15 -24.85 -2.54
C ARG A 170 -8.90 -25.69 -2.28
#